data_AF-A0A7V2WXN3-F1
#
_entry.id   AF-A0A7V2WXN3-F1
#
_cell.length_a   1.000
_cell.length_b   1.000
_cell.length_c   1.000
_cell.angle_alpha   90.00
_cell.angle_beta   90.00
_cell.angle_gamma   90.00
#
_symmetry.space_group_name_H-M   'P 1'
#
loop_
_entity.id
_entity.type
_entity.pdbx_description
1 polymer ?
#
loop_
_entity_poly.entity_id
_entity_poly.type
_entity_poly.pdbx_seq_one_letter_code
_entity_poly.pdbx_strand_id
1 'polypeptide(L)'
;MRWLRALAVLFPLMAVSLPVGAQGAIRDDETERYLRRLADPLLEAAGLRPEDLRIFILADPRLNAFVAGGQNLFVFTGLIEATETPEQLAGVIAHEIGHIAGGHLTRMARAGEQAGQQALIGALLGIAAVVAGAPQLGTAAVVGSQAFARQQMLTFTRTQEQAADQAAVTYLRATGMPVRGLLEVMRILDTRGRGITGGGGEFLQTHPLTRDRIRFLESQVAAGSASDGSDPALEALHRRVVAKLVGFLAPPQDALRRYRGKDFAARYARAIALYRDLRFDESMRLLDELLAERPEDPYLFELKGQFLFERGQVAEAEPLYREALRFLPDSALIRVAFARTLIEQDRS
;
A
#
# COMPACT_ATOMS: atom_id res chain seq x y z
N MET A 1 44.03 -39.05 -16.70
CA MET A 1 43.74 -38.51 -15.35
C MET A 1 43.36 -37.05 -15.55
N ARG A 2 42.07 -36.68 -15.73
CA ARG A 2 40.96 -36.61 -14.75
C ARG A 2 41.39 -35.88 -13.46
N TRP A 3 40.52 -35.00 -12.96
CA TRP A 3 40.54 -34.22 -11.70
C TRP A 3 41.23 -32.84 -11.83
N LEU A 4 40.61 -31.65 -11.68
CA LEU A 4 39.31 -31.19 -11.14
C LEU A 4 38.84 -29.93 -11.92
N ARG A 5 37.68 -29.93 -12.59
CA ARG A 5 36.32 -29.61 -12.07
C ARG A 5 36.10 -28.12 -11.73
N ALA A 6 35.40 -27.46 -12.66
CA ALA A 6 34.33 -26.48 -12.44
C ALA A 6 34.51 -25.51 -11.26
N LEU A 7 35.05 -24.32 -11.55
CA LEU A 7 34.67 -23.11 -10.83
C LEU A 7 33.28 -22.71 -11.34
N ALA A 8 32.25 -23.39 -10.81
CA ALA A 8 30.92 -22.84 -10.80
C ALA A 8 31.01 -21.51 -10.05
N VAL A 9 30.86 -20.41 -10.77
CA VAL A 9 30.64 -19.10 -10.18
C VAL A 9 29.33 -19.21 -9.42
N LEU A 10 29.40 -19.51 -8.13
CA LEU A 10 28.31 -19.25 -7.20
C LEU A 10 28.20 -17.73 -7.11
N PHE A 11 27.47 -17.14 -8.06
CA PHE A 11 26.77 -15.91 -7.77
C PHE A 11 25.87 -16.23 -6.58
N PRO A 12 26.00 -15.57 -5.41
CA PRO A 12 24.85 -15.46 -4.58
C PRO A 12 23.88 -14.62 -5.41
N LEU A 13 22.93 -15.27 -6.09
CA LEU A 13 21.64 -14.64 -6.26
C LEU A 13 21.26 -14.25 -4.84
N MET A 14 21.40 -12.97 -4.49
CA MET A 14 20.47 -12.42 -3.53
C MET A 14 19.12 -12.58 -4.19
N ALA A 15 18.53 -13.76 -3.98
CA ALA A 15 17.10 -13.90 -3.99
C ALA A 15 16.65 -12.77 -3.06
N VAL A 16 16.09 -11.73 -3.67
CA VAL A 16 15.12 -10.92 -2.95
C VAL A 16 14.08 -11.95 -2.56
N SER A 17 14.20 -12.45 -1.33
CA SER A 17 13.17 -13.23 -0.70
C SER A 17 11.99 -12.28 -0.62
N LEU A 18 11.20 -12.19 -1.69
CA LEU A 18 9.84 -11.73 -1.56
C LEU A 18 9.28 -12.66 -0.49
N PRO A 19 8.84 -12.14 0.67
CA PRO A 19 8.24 -13.00 1.66
C PRO A 19 7.04 -13.65 0.96
N VAL A 20 7.21 -14.91 0.55
CA VAL A 20 6.10 -15.78 0.15
C VAL A 20 5.45 -16.23 1.46
N GLY A 21 4.95 -15.25 2.21
CA GLY A 21 3.71 -15.47 2.92
C GLY A 21 2.64 -15.33 1.86
N ALA A 22 1.76 -16.32 1.72
CA ALA A 22 0.54 -16.15 0.95
C ALA A 22 -0.31 -15.08 1.66
N GLN A 23 0.03 -13.81 1.43
CA GLN A 23 -0.76 -12.65 1.81
C GLN A 23 -1.71 -12.42 0.65
N GLY A 24 -2.96 -12.83 0.85
CA GLY A 24 -3.98 -12.72 -0.20
C GLY A 24 -4.14 -11.26 -0.61
N ALA A 25 -4.10 -11.00 -1.91
CA ALA A 25 -4.59 -9.73 -2.44
C ALA A 25 -6.08 -9.63 -2.09
N ILE A 26 -6.47 -8.55 -1.41
CA ILE A 26 -7.85 -8.23 -1.12
C ILE A 26 -8.47 -7.66 -2.39
N ARG A 27 -9.67 -8.16 -2.73
CA ARG A 27 -10.54 -7.56 -3.73
C ARG A 27 -11.75 -6.99 -3.01
N ASP A 28 -11.90 -5.68 -3.07
CA ASP A 28 -12.95 -4.96 -2.35
C ASP A 28 -13.32 -3.71 -3.14
N ASP A 29 -14.53 -3.68 -3.71
CA ASP A 29 -14.92 -2.63 -4.67
C ASP A 29 -14.94 -1.24 -4.02
N GLU A 30 -15.39 -1.18 -2.77
CA GLU A 30 -15.45 0.05 -1.98
C GLU A 30 -14.08 0.66 -1.72
N THR A 31 -13.14 -0.17 -1.26
CA THR A 31 -11.76 0.23 -0.97
C THR A 31 -11.01 0.54 -2.27
N GLU A 32 -11.16 -0.28 -3.31
CA GLU A 32 -10.55 -0.05 -4.62
C GLU A 32 -11.03 1.28 -5.22
N ARG A 33 -12.34 1.58 -5.19
CA ARG A 33 -12.90 2.86 -5.65
C ARG A 33 -12.47 4.03 -4.80
N TYR A 34 -12.37 3.85 -3.48
CA TYR A 34 -11.82 4.88 -2.61
C TYR A 34 -10.37 5.23 -2.96
N LEU A 35 -9.51 4.22 -3.15
CA LEU A 35 -8.13 4.42 -3.55
C LEU A 35 -8.03 5.10 -4.93
N ARG A 36 -8.90 4.72 -5.89
CA ARG A 36 -9.01 5.42 -7.19
C ARG A 36 -9.42 6.88 -7.05
N ARG A 37 -10.37 7.19 -6.16
CA ARG A 37 -10.79 8.58 -5.88
C ARG A 37 -9.63 9.46 -5.39
N LEU A 38 -8.64 8.86 -4.72
CA LEU A 38 -7.41 9.57 -4.36
C LEU A 38 -6.40 9.59 -5.51
N ALA A 39 -6.19 8.44 -6.18
CA ALA A 39 -5.11 8.25 -7.13
C ALA A 39 -5.35 8.88 -8.50
N ASP A 40 -6.58 8.83 -9.03
CA ASP A 40 -6.88 9.24 -10.41
C ASP A 40 -6.54 10.72 -10.66
N PRO A 41 -6.95 11.69 -9.81
CA PRO A 41 -6.54 13.09 -10.00
C PRO A 41 -5.02 13.30 -9.91
N LEU A 42 -4.33 12.51 -9.08
CA LEU A 42 -2.87 12.59 -8.93
C LEU A 42 -2.16 12.03 -10.16
N LEU A 43 -2.70 10.98 -10.79
CA LEU A 43 -2.19 10.44 -12.05
C LEU A 43 -2.35 11.44 -13.19
N GLU A 44 -3.53 12.07 -13.30
CA GLU A 44 -3.78 13.12 -14.29
C GLU A 44 -2.80 14.30 -14.11
N ALA A 45 -2.59 14.74 -12.86
CA ALA A 45 -1.60 15.77 -12.53
C ALA A 45 -0.16 15.34 -12.87
N ALA A 46 0.13 14.04 -12.88
CA ALA A 46 1.42 13.47 -13.29
C ALA A 46 1.55 13.26 -14.80
N GLY A 47 0.50 13.55 -15.59
CA GLY A 47 0.47 13.27 -17.03
C GLY A 47 0.37 11.78 -17.36
N LEU A 48 -0.10 10.98 -16.40
CA LEU A 48 -0.34 9.54 -16.54
C LEU A 48 -1.84 9.29 -16.76
N ARG A 49 -2.14 8.13 -17.34
CA ARG A 49 -3.50 7.71 -17.66
C ARG A 49 -4.11 6.88 -16.51
N PRO A 50 -5.18 7.33 -15.85
CA PRO A 50 -5.81 6.59 -14.74
C PRO A 50 -6.24 5.15 -15.09
N GLU A 51 -6.63 4.91 -16.33
CA GLU A 51 -7.05 3.59 -16.81
C GLU A 51 -5.92 2.54 -16.82
N ASP A 52 -4.66 2.99 -16.89
CA ASP A 52 -3.50 2.10 -16.88
C ASP A 52 -3.11 1.67 -15.46
N LEU A 53 -3.60 2.37 -14.42
CA LEU A 53 -3.32 2.04 -13.04
C LEU A 53 -4.07 0.77 -12.62
N ARG A 54 -3.31 -0.20 -12.12
CA ARG A 54 -3.84 -1.35 -11.38
C ARG A 54 -3.49 -1.23 -9.91
N ILE A 55 -4.50 -1.35 -9.05
CA ILE A 55 -4.36 -1.27 -7.60
C ILE A 55 -4.45 -2.68 -7.01
N PHE A 56 -3.52 -3.01 -6.12
CA PHE A 56 -3.47 -4.26 -5.37
C PHE A 56 -3.46 -3.94 -3.88
N ILE A 57 -4.51 -4.35 -3.17
CA ILE A 57 -4.57 -4.22 -1.72
C ILE A 57 -4.01 -5.49 -1.11
N LEU A 58 -2.98 -5.39 -0.28
CA LEU A 58 -2.34 -6.54 0.36
C LEU A 58 -2.77 -6.63 1.82
N ALA A 59 -3.35 -7.77 2.21
CA ALA A 59 -3.73 -8.08 3.59
C ALA A 59 -2.49 -8.25 4.47
N ASP A 60 -1.86 -7.14 4.82
CA ASP A 60 -0.61 -7.09 5.57
C ASP A 60 -0.66 -5.91 6.56
N PRO A 61 -0.36 -6.13 7.86
CA PRO A 61 -0.40 -5.10 8.89
C PRO A 61 0.81 -4.15 8.87
N ARG A 62 1.82 -4.41 8.03
CA ARG A 62 2.99 -3.53 7.87
C ARG A 62 2.58 -2.24 7.16
N LEU A 63 3.24 -1.15 7.51
CA LEU A 63 2.98 0.15 6.91
C LEU A 63 3.82 0.20 5.65
N ASN A 64 3.22 -0.11 4.50
CA ASN A 64 3.93 -0.07 3.23
C ASN A 64 3.00 0.22 2.04
N ALA A 65 3.58 0.83 1.01
CA ALA A 65 3.03 0.90 -0.33
C ALA A 65 4.21 0.95 -1.30
N PHE A 66 4.04 0.42 -2.51
CA PHE A 66 5.07 0.49 -3.54
C PHE A 66 4.47 0.37 -4.93
N VAL A 67 5.23 0.79 -5.93
CA VAL A 67 4.93 0.56 -7.34
C VAL A 67 5.89 -0.44 -7.97
N ALA A 68 5.37 -1.34 -8.82
CA ALA A 68 6.20 -2.35 -9.49
C ALA A 68 5.64 -2.73 -10.87
N GLY A 69 6.52 -3.05 -11.83
CA GLY A 69 6.10 -3.62 -13.13
C GLY A 69 5.20 -2.70 -13.97
N GLY A 70 5.43 -1.39 -13.93
CA GLY A 70 4.63 -0.37 -14.62
C GLY A 70 3.72 0.39 -13.66
N GLN A 71 2.50 0.71 -14.09
CA GLN A 71 1.51 1.43 -13.27
C GLN A 71 0.73 0.46 -12.37
N ASN A 72 1.44 -0.34 -11.56
CA ASN A 72 0.81 -1.19 -10.57
C ASN A 72 1.17 -0.67 -9.18
N LEU A 73 0.15 -0.25 -8.43
CA LEU A 73 0.27 0.26 -7.07
C LEU A 73 -0.14 -0.85 -6.09
N PHE A 74 0.75 -1.19 -5.19
CA PHE A 74 0.52 -2.14 -4.10
C PHE A 74 0.38 -1.36 -2.81
N VAL A 75 -0.73 -1.54 -2.09
CA VAL A 75 -1.03 -0.80 -0.85
C VAL A 75 -1.31 -1.82 0.26
N PHE A 76 -0.60 -1.71 1.38
CA PHE A 76 -0.79 -2.61 2.49
C PHE A 76 -1.93 -2.11 3.36
N THR A 77 -2.76 -3.01 3.87
CA THR A 77 -3.87 -2.66 4.76
C THR A 77 -3.40 -1.92 6.01
N GLY A 78 -2.21 -2.26 6.53
CA GLY A 78 -1.61 -1.58 7.68
C GLY A 78 -1.25 -0.13 7.42
N LEU A 79 -0.94 0.24 6.17
CA LEU A 79 -0.76 1.64 5.78
C LEU A 79 -2.10 2.39 5.83
N ILE A 80 -3.14 1.83 5.19
CA ILE A 80 -4.48 2.44 5.16
C ILE A 80 -5.03 2.61 6.58
N GLU A 81 -4.85 1.60 7.45
CA GLU A 81 -5.28 1.67 8.85
C GLU A 81 -4.51 2.71 9.68
N ALA A 82 -3.25 2.95 9.35
CA ALA A 82 -2.39 3.87 10.09
C ALA A 82 -2.63 5.35 9.75
N THR A 83 -3.29 5.65 8.62
CA THR A 83 -3.65 7.01 8.24
C THR A 83 -4.93 7.45 8.94
N GLU A 84 -4.95 8.71 9.38
CA GLU A 84 -6.06 9.35 10.08
C GLU A 84 -6.93 10.19 9.14
N THR A 85 -6.35 10.68 8.04
CA THR A 85 -7.01 11.54 7.07
C THR A 85 -6.76 11.05 5.64
N PRO A 86 -7.65 11.36 4.68
CA PRO A 86 -7.43 11.00 3.28
C PRO A 86 -6.18 11.65 2.69
N GLU A 87 -5.79 12.85 3.15
CA GLU A 87 -4.60 13.57 2.69
C GLU A 87 -3.31 12.83 3.03
N GLN A 88 -3.26 12.14 4.17
CA GLN A 88 -2.12 11.31 4.55
C GLN A 88 -1.93 10.16 3.56
N LEU A 89 -3.01 9.44 3.25
CA LEU A 89 -2.96 8.34 2.29
C LEU A 89 -2.68 8.84 0.87
N ALA A 90 -3.32 9.93 0.45
CA ALA A 90 -3.05 10.56 -0.83
C ALA A 90 -1.62 11.06 -0.96
N GLY A 91 -1.01 11.54 0.13
CA GLY A 91 0.40 11.90 0.18
C GLY A 91 1.32 10.74 -0.20
N VAL A 92 1.08 9.55 0.36
CA VAL A 92 1.84 8.35 0.01
C VAL A 92 1.57 7.93 -1.44
N ILE A 93 0.32 7.94 -1.89
CA ILE A 93 -0.04 7.63 -3.28
C ILE A 93 0.65 8.60 -4.25
N ALA A 94 0.72 9.89 -3.94
CA ALA A 94 1.40 10.89 -4.75
C ALA A 94 2.91 10.63 -4.85
N HIS A 95 3.53 10.19 -3.75
CA HIS A 95 4.94 9.75 -3.72
C HIS A 95 5.16 8.53 -4.63
N GLU A 96 4.31 7.53 -4.53
CA GLU A 96 4.36 6.34 -5.38
C GLU A 96 4.14 6.67 -6.87
N ILE A 97 3.22 7.59 -7.17
CA ILE A 97 3.02 8.11 -8.54
C ILE A 97 4.28 8.85 -9.02
N GLY A 98 4.97 9.57 -8.13
CA GLY A 98 6.29 10.16 -8.42
C GLY A 98 7.32 9.11 -8.87
N HIS A 99 7.31 7.92 -8.27
CA HIS A 99 8.15 6.81 -8.73
C HIS A 99 7.75 6.28 -10.12
N ILE A 100 6.45 6.21 -10.42
CA ILE A 100 5.93 5.81 -11.74
C ILE A 100 6.33 6.83 -12.80
N ALA A 101 5.97 8.11 -12.62
CA ALA A 101 6.22 9.19 -13.56
C ALA A 101 7.73 9.41 -13.76
N GLY A 102 8.49 9.26 -12.68
CA GLY A 102 9.94 9.24 -12.76
C GLY A 102 10.48 8.04 -13.53
N GLY A 103 9.81 6.90 -13.63
CA GLY A 103 10.40 5.68 -14.20
C GLY A 103 11.50 5.09 -13.32
N HIS A 104 11.40 5.29 -12.00
CA HIS A 104 12.46 4.98 -11.03
C HIS A 104 12.87 3.52 -11.05
N LEU A 105 11.92 2.59 -11.25
CA LEU A 105 12.20 1.16 -11.35
C LEU A 105 13.17 0.81 -12.49
N THR A 106 12.99 1.44 -13.65
CA THR A 106 13.89 1.22 -14.81
C THR A 106 15.27 1.81 -14.55
N ARG A 107 15.34 2.95 -13.85
CA ARG A 107 16.62 3.57 -13.47
C ARG A 107 17.33 2.81 -12.37
N MET A 108 16.60 2.27 -11.38
CA MET A 108 17.13 1.41 -10.33
C MET A 108 17.77 0.16 -10.90
N ALA A 109 17.12 -0.50 -11.86
CA ALA A 109 17.71 -1.65 -12.54
C ALA A 109 19.05 -1.30 -13.22
N ARG A 110 19.10 -0.20 -13.98
CA ARG A 110 20.33 0.28 -14.63
C ARG A 110 21.42 0.68 -13.63
N ALA A 111 21.05 1.34 -12.55
CA ALA A 111 22.01 1.71 -11.50
C ALA A 111 22.59 0.44 -10.83
N GLY A 112 21.75 -0.56 -10.58
CA GLY A 112 22.15 -1.87 -10.04
C GLY A 112 23.16 -2.58 -10.93
N GLU A 113 22.92 -2.59 -12.25
CA GLU A 113 23.86 -3.12 -13.24
C GLU A 113 25.21 -2.38 -13.19
N GLN A 114 25.19 -1.04 -13.16
CA GLN A 114 26.41 -0.22 -13.09
C GLN A 114 27.21 -0.47 -11.80
N ALA A 115 26.53 -0.53 -10.64
CA ALA A 115 27.19 -0.83 -9.37
C ALA A 115 27.74 -2.26 -9.34
N GLY A 116 27.04 -3.22 -9.93
CA GLY A 116 27.49 -4.60 -10.09
C GLY A 116 28.74 -4.71 -10.96
N GLN A 117 28.81 -3.97 -12.07
CA GLN A 117 30.00 -3.89 -12.92
C GLN A 117 31.20 -3.31 -12.16
N GLN A 118 30.99 -2.26 -11.36
CA GLN A 118 32.06 -1.66 -10.54
C GLN A 118 32.56 -2.61 -9.45
N ALA A 119 31.65 -3.34 -8.79
CA ALA A 119 32.02 -4.38 -7.82
C ALA A 119 32.81 -5.52 -8.49
N LEU A 120 32.44 -5.91 -9.71
CA LEU A 120 33.17 -6.92 -10.48
C LEU A 120 34.59 -6.46 -10.84
N ILE A 121 34.76 -5.21 -11.29
CA ILE A 121 36.08 -4.64 -11.57
C ILE A 121 36.95 -4.66 -10.30
N GLY A 122 36.39 -4.24 -9.17
CA GLY A 122 37.09 -4.29 -7.89
C GLY A 122 37.46 -5.70 -7.45
N ALA A 123 36.59 -6.68 -7.69
CA ALA A 123 36.88 -8.10 -7.44
C ALA A 123 38.04 -8.61 -8.32
N LEU A 124 38.05 -8.27 -9.62
CA LEU A 124 39.11 -8.65 -10.54
C LEU A 124 40.46 -8.02 -10.18
N LEU A 125 40.47 -6.73 -9.80
CA LEU A 125 41.66 -6.06 -9.28
C LEU A 125 42.15 -6.70 -7.98
N GLY A 126 41.23 -7.10 -7.11
CA GLY A 126 41.54 -7.83 -5.89
C GLY A 126 42.23 -9.17 -6.16
N ILE A 127 41.70 -9.96 -7.11
CA ILE A 127 42.31 -11.23 -7.55
C ILE A 127 43.69 -10.99 -8.15
N ALA A 128 43.84 -9.98 -9.03
CA ALA A 128 45.13 -9.65 -9.63
C ALA A 128 46.19 -9.27 -8.57
N ALA A 129 45.81 -8.51 -7.54
CA ALA A 129 46.69 -8.15 -6.44
C ALA A 129 47.10 -9.36 -5.59
N VAL A 130 46.19 -10.32 -5.35
CA VAL A 130 46.53 -11.59 -4.67
C VAL A 130 47.55 -12.38 -5.50
N VAL A 131 47.33 -12.52 -6.82
CA VAL A 131 48.24 -13.22 -7.73
C VAL A 131 49.61 -12.53 -7.79
N ALA A 132 49.65 -11.20 -7.70
CA ALA A 132 50.87 -10.42 -7.65
C ALA A 132 51.60 -10.46 -6.28
N GLY A 133 51.13 -11.26 -5.32
CA GLY A 133 51.78 -11.43 -4.02
C GLY A 133 51.39 -10.38 -2.97
N ALA A 134 50.33 -9.61 -3.20
CA ALA A 134 49.83 -8.58 -2.29
C ALA A 134 48.42 -8.90 -1.76
N PRO A 135 48.25 -9.99 -0.96
CA PRO A 135 46.93 -10.47 -0.56
C PRO A 135 46.14 -9.48 0.31
N GLN A 136 46.81 -8.64 1.11
CA GLN A 136 46.16 -7.60 1.92
C GLN A 136 45.61 -6.45 1.05
N LEU A 137 46.30 -6.10 -0.04
CA LEU A 137 45.77 -5.14 -1.02
C LEU A 137 44.62 -5.74 -1.81
N GLY A 138 44.70 -7.04 -2.09
CA GLY A 138 43.63 -7.80 -2.74
C GLY A 138 42.33 -7.79 -1.95
N THR A 139 42.37 -8.13 -0.67
CA THR A 139 41.19 -8.09 0.21
C THR A 139 40.65 -6.66 0.39
N ALA A 140 41.54 -5.67 0.55
CA ALA A 140 41.13 -4.28 0.64
C ALA A 140 40.43 -3.77 -0.64
N ALA A 141 40.90 -4.18 -1.83
CA ALA A 141 40.27 -3.82 -3.10
C ALA A 141 38.86 -4.41 -3.23
N VAL A 142 38.66 -5.68 -2.86
CA VAL A 142 37.34 -6.33 -2.89
C VAL A 142 36.38 -5.63 -1.91
N VAL A 143 36.78 -5.50 -0.64
CA VAL A 143 35.94 -4.87 0.40
C VAL A 143 35.64 -3.41 0.05
N GLY A 144 36.65 -2.65 -0.39
CA GLY A 144 36.52 -1.25 -0.79
C GLY A 144 35.55 -1.08 -1.96
N SER A 145 35.62 -1.96 -2.97
CA SER A 145 34.70 -1.90 -4.11
C SER A 145 33.25 -2.22 -3.76
N GLN A 146 33.01 -3.17 -2.85
CA GLN A 146 31.67 -3.47 -2.36
C GLN A 146 31.11 -2.32 -1.51
N ALA A 147 31.93 -1.74 -0.63
CA ALA A 147 31.54 -0.58 0.17
C ALA A 147 31.21 0.63 -0.73
N PHE A 148 32.00 0.87 -1.78
CA PHE A 148 31.75 1.92 -2.76
C PHE A 148 30.46 1.68 -3.54
N ALA A 149 30.26 0.47 -4.09
CA ALA A 149 29.05 0.11 -4.82
C ALA A 149 27.78 0.26 -3.95
N ARG A 150 27.85 -0.15 -2.68
CA ARG A 150 26.76 0.06 -1.70
C ARG A 150 26.50 1.54 -1.44
N GLN A 151 27.54 2.36 -1.30
CA GLN A 151 27.38 3.79 -1.07
C GLN A 151 26.77 4.50 -2.29
N GLN A 152 27.15 4.09 -3.50
CA GLN A 152 26.56 4.57 -4.76
C GLN A 152 25.07 4.22 -4.83
N MET A 153 24.69 2.99 -4.49
CA MET A 153 23.29 2.58 -4.38
C MET A 153 22.51 3.45 -3.39
N LEU A 154 23.03 3.65 -2.17
CA LEU A 154 22.37 4.48 -1.16
C LEU A 154 22.19 5.94 -1.63
N THR A 155 23.19 6.49 -2.31
CA THR A 155 23.13 7.84 -2.88
C THR A 155 22.06 7.91 -3.97
N PHE A 156 22.06 6.95 -4.89
CA PHE A 156 21.07 6.85 -5.96
C PHE A 156 19.64 6.77 -5.40
N THR A 157 19.40 5.90 -4.41
CA THR A 157 18.09 5.79 -3.75
C THR A 157 17.67 7.11 -3.13
N ARG A 158 18.54 7.80 -2.38
CA ARG A 158 18.21 9.12 -1.80
C ARG A 158 17.81 10.15 -2.85
N THR A 159 18.50 10.18 -3.99
CA THR A 159 18.14 11.09 -5.11
C THR A 159 16.78 10.72 -5.70
N GLN A 160 16.46 9.42 -5.85
CA GLN A 160 15.14 8.99 -6.31
C GLN A 160 14.03 9.36 -5.31
N GLU A 161 14.28 9.22 -4.01
CA GLU A 161 13.33 9.59 -2.96
C GLU A 161 13.04 11.10 -2.95
N GLN A 162 14.08 11.94 -3.06
CA GLN A 162 13.92 13.40 -3.14
C GLN A 162 13.16 13.82 -4.41
N ALA A 163 13.43 13.16 -5.54
CA ALA A 163 12.69 13.42 -6.78
C ALA A 163 11.21 13.03 -6.66
N ALA A 164 10.91 11.90 -5.99
CA ALA A 164 9.55 11.47 -5.73
C ALA A 164 8.82 12.39 -4.75
N ASP A 165 9.46 12.84 -3.67
CA ASP A 165 8.89 13.84 -2.75
C ASP A 165 8.55 15.15 -3.49
N GLN A 166 9.46 15.62 -4.36
CA GLN A 166 9.25 16.84 -5.14
C GLN A 166 8.10 16.69 -6.14
N ALA A 167 8.00 15.53 -6.80
CA ALA A 167 6.89 15.21 -7.69
C ALA A 167 5.56 15.14 -6.93
N ALA A 168 5.55 14.45 -5.78
CA ALA A 168 4.38 14.34 -4.92
C ALA A 168 3.85 15.71 -4.49
N VAL A 169 4.74 16.62 -4.06
CA VAL A 169 4.37 18.01 -3.72
C VAL A 169 3.73 18.73 -4.90
N THR A 170 4.28 18.55 -6.12
CA THR A 170 3.70 19.13 -7.34
C THR A 170 2.30 18.59 -7.61
N TYR A 171 2.10 17.26 -7.52
CA TYR A 171 0.82 16.61 -7.80
C TYR A 171 -0.23 16.98 -6.76
N LEU A 172 0.11 16.91 -5.47
CA LEU A 172 -0.78 17.29 -4.38
C LEU A 172 -1.25 18.73 -4.51
N ARG A 173 -0.33 19.67 -4.82
CA ARG A 173 -0.70 21.08 -5.06
C ARG A 173 -1.60 21.24 -6.28
N ALA A 174 -1.32 20.53 -7.37
CA ALA A 174 -2.13 20.58 -8.58
C ALA A 174 -3.57 20.08 -8.35
N THR A 175 -3.75 19.10 -7.46
CA THR A 175 -5.07 18.55 -7.11
C THR A 175 -5.71 19.24 -5.91
N GLY A 176 -5.09 20.29 -5.36
CA GLY A 176 -5.58 20.98 -4.16
C GLY A 176 -5.49 20.17 -2.86
N MET A 177 -4.75 19.04 -2.85
CA MET A 177 -4.56 18.23 -1.65
C MET A 177 -3.44 18.82 -0.76
N PRO A 178 -3.66 18.94 0.56
CA PRO A 178 -2.66 19.40 1.50
C PRO A 178 -1.37 18.54 1.51
N VAL A 179 -0.24 19.19 1.23
CA VAL A 179 1.11 18.58 1.35
C VAL A 179 1.39 18.08 2.78
N ARG A 180 0.73 18.68 3.78
CA ARG A 180 0.84 18.30 5.20
C ARG A 180 0.60 16.81 5.42
N GLY A 181 -0.31 16.18 4.67
CA GLY A 181 -0.60 14.75 4.81
C GLY A 181 0.64 13.87 4.59
N LEU A 182 1.44 14.15 3.55
CA LEU A 182 2.69 13.41 3.30
C LEU A 182 3.72 13.63 4.43
N LEU A 183 3.85 14.86 4.93
CA LEU A 183 4.74 15.17 6.06
C LEU A 183 4.33 14.39 7.33
N GLU A 184 3.03 14.31 7.62
CA GLU A 184 2.51 13.58 8.78
C GLU A 184 2.81 12.08 8.68
N VAL A 185 2.63 11.47 7.50
CA VAL A 185 3.00 10.06 7.30
C VAL A 185 4.51 9.84 7.49
N MET A 186 5.36 10.72 6.96
CA MET A 186 6.81 10.64 7.17
C MET A 186 7.16 10.67 8.67
N ARG A 187 6.45 11.47 9.48
CA ARG A 187 6.62 11.53 10.94
C ARG A 187 6.09 10.28 11.65
N ILE A 188 4.97 9.71 11.19
CA ILE A 188 4.46 8.42 11.68
C ILE A 188 5.52 7.32 11.46
N LEU A 189 6.10 7.26 10.26
CA LEU A 189 7.13 6.30 9.89
C LEU A 189 8.43 6.50 10.68
N ASP A 190 8.87 7.76 10.86
CA ASP A 190 10.03 8.11 11.68
C ASP A 190 9.85 7.68 13.14
N THR A 191 8.66 7.90 13.71
CA THR A 191 8.34 7.51 15.09
C THR A 191 8.30 5.99 15.25
N ARG A 192 7.62 5.29 14.33
CA ARG A 192 7.50 3.81 14.36
C ARG A 192 8.80 3.10 13.96
N GLY A 193 9.64 3.72 13.13
CA GLY A 193 10.94 3.21 12.70
C GLY A 193 12.02 3.25 13.79
N ARG A 194 11.85 4.12 14.80
CA ARG A 194 12.71 4.15 16.00
C ARG A 194 12.28 3.17 17.09
N GLY A 195 11.11 2.53 16.96
CA GLY A 195 10.60 1.53 17.89
C GLY A 195 11.17 0.14 17.62
N ILE A 196 11.48 -0.61 18.69
CA ILE A 196 12.07 -1.98 18.63
C ILE A 196 11.08 -3.01 18.02
N THR A 197 9.78 -2.72 18.02
CA THR A 197 8.72 -3.56 17.47
C THR A 197 8.27 -3.01 16.11
N GLY A 198 9.01 -3.38 15.06
CA GLY A 198 8.94 -2.80 13.72
C GLY A 198 7.62 -3.03 12.96
N GLY A 199 6.92 -1.93 12.67
CA GLY A 199 5.89 -1.86 11.63
C GLY A 199 6.24 -0.92 10.47
N GLY A 200 7.09 0.10 10.71
CA GLY A 200 7.59 1.02 9.68
C GLY A 200 8.91 0.58 9.03
N GLY A 201 9.53 -0.50 9.53
CA GLY A 201 10.84 -0.96 9.08
C GLY A 201 10.86 -1.44 7.63
N GLU A 202 9.74 -1.88 7.07
CA GLU A 202 9.70 -2.34 5.67
C GLU A 202 9.58 -1.16 4.69
N PHE A 203 8.69 -0.19 4.93
CA PHE A 203 8.65 1.02 4.12
C PHE A 203 9.96 1.79 4.18
N LEU A 204 10.64 1.83 5.33
CA LEU A 204 11.97 2.45 5.44
C LEU A 204 13.09 1.66 4.74
N GLN A 205 12.89 0.38 4.44
CA GLN A 205 13.82 -0.41 3.63
C GLN A 205 13.71 -0.06 2.14
N THR A 206 12.50 0.21 1.65
CA THR A 206 12.26 0.61 0.24
C THR A 206 12.39 2.11 0.03
N HIS A 207 12.03 2.91 1.04
CA HIS A 207 12.04 4.38 1.05
C HIS A 207 12.84 4.93 2.24
N PRO A 208 14.19 4.96 2.16
CA PRO A 208 15.03 5.44 3.24
C PRO A 208 14.71 6.88 3.64
N LEU A 209 14.20 7.06 4.86
CA LEU A 209 13.88 8.38 5.39
C LEU A 209 15.14 9.13 5.84
N THR A 210 15.26 10.39 5.44
CA THR A 210 16.34 11.28 5.88
C THR A 210 15.78 12.56 6.48
N ARG A 211 16.56 13.22 7.34
CA ARG A 211 16.20 14.54 7.89
C ARG A 211 16.02 15.59 6.79
N ASP A 212 16.72 15.47 5.67
CA ASP A 212 16.58 16.37 4.53
C ASP A 212 15.19 16.29 3.88
N ARG A 213 14.65 15.08 3.73
CA ARG A 213 13.30 14.86 3.18
C ARG A 213 12.23 15.50 4.07
N ILE A 214 12.32 15.29 5.39
CA ILE A 214 11.40 15.92 6.36
C ILE A 214 11.50 17.45 6.29
N ARG A 215 12.71 18.02 6.30
CA ARG A 215 12.91 19.47 6.17
C ARG A 215 12.38 20.04 4.86
N PHE A 216 12.55 19.31 3.76
CA PHE A 216 11.98 19.68 2.47
C PHE A 216 10.46 19.80 2.59
N LEU A 217 9.78 18.76 3.07
CA LEU A 217 8.32 18.78 3.23
C LEU A 217 7.86 19.87 4.21
N GLU A 218 8.57 20.09 5.32
CA GLU A 218 8.31 21.20 6.25
C GLU A 218 8.37 22.56 5.55
N SER A 219 9.38 22.78 4.69
CA SER A 219 9.48 24.01 3.90
C SER A 219 8.33 24.15 2.89
N GLN A 220 7.87 23.06 2.28
CA GLN A 220 6.76 23.08 1.33
C GLN A 220 5.41 23.34 2.03
N VAL A 221 5.23 22.83 3.24
CA VAL A 221 4.06 23.11 4.09
C VAL A 221 4.07 24.58 4.55
N ALA A 222 5.23 25.11 4.95
CA ALA A 222 5.36 26.51 5.38
C ALA A 222 5.18 27.51 4.22
N ALA A 223 5.61 27.15 3.01
CA ALA A 223 5.51 28.00 1.82
C ALA A 223 4.13 27.97 1.12
N GLY A 224 3.33 26.93 1.38
CA GLY A 224 2.01 26.77 0.75
C GLY A 224 0.89 27.40 1.58
N SER A 225 0.05 28.22 0.94
CA SER A 225 -1.27 28.57 1.46
C SER A 225 -2.34 27.83 0.66
N ALA A 226 -2.59 26.56 0.96
CA ALA A 226 -3.74 25.83 0.42
C ALA A 226 -4.61 25.39 1.59
N SER A 227 -5.93 25.51 1.40
CA SER A 227 -6.98 25.35 2.41
C SER A 227 -6.69 24.23 3.42
N ASP A 228 -6.60 24.59 4.70
CA ASP A 228 -6.54 23.64 5.82
C ASP A 228 -7.83 22.83 6.01
N GLY A 229 -8.82 22.98 5.11
CA GLY A 229 -10.07 22.24 5.12
C GLY A 229 -9.96 20.97 4.28
N SER A 230 -10.01 19.83 4.93
CA SER A 230 -10.29 18.53 4.32
C SER A 230 -11.74 18.49 3.80
N ASP A 231 -11.97 17.78 2.69
CA ASP A 231 -13.33 17.51 2.20
C ASP A 231 -14.04 16.59 3.20
N PRO A 232 -15.12 17.05 3.89
CA PRO A 232 -15.79 16.24 4.91
C PRO A 232 -16.36 14.92 4.36
N ALA A 233 -16.75 14.89 3.08
CA ALA A 233 -17.24 13.68 2.44
C ALA A 233 -16.10 12.68 2.22
N LEU A 234 -14.93 13.16 1.79
CA LEU A 234 -13.74 12.33 1.61
C LEU A 234 -13.21 11.81 2.95
N GLU A 235 -13.24 12.63 4.01
CA GLU A 235 -12.91 12.17 5.36
C GLU A 235 -13.86 11.09 5.86
N ALA A 236 -15.18 11.28 5.66
CA ALA A 236 -16.17 10.29 6.06
C ALA A 236 -15.96 8.96 5.32
N LEU A 237 -15.61 9.03 4.03
CA LEU A 237 -15.26 7.86 3.23
C LEU A 237 -13.96 7.20 3.71
N HIS A 238 -12.93 7.99 4.03
CA HIS A 238 -11.69 7.48 4.61
C HIS A 238 -11.94 6.72 5.91
N ARG A 239 -12.62 7.35 6.87
CA ARG A 239 -12.96 6.72 8.17
C ARG A 239 -13.75 5.44 7.98
N ARG A 240 -14.67 5.43 7.02
CA ARG A 240 -15.47 4.24 6.67
C ARG A 240 -14.63 3.10 6.13
N VAL A 241 -13.73 3.36 5.18
CA VAL A 241 -12.85 2.34 4.60
C VAL A 241 -11.90 1.78 5.68
N VAL A 242 -11.30 2.65 6.49
CA VAL A 242 -10.48 2.22 7.64
C VAL A 242 -11.30 1.35 8.60
N ALA A 243 -12.52 1.76 8.93
CA ALA A 243 -13.44 0.99 9.76
C ALA A 243 -13.78 -0.38 9.17
N LYS A 244 -14.01 -0.47 7.85
CA LYS A 244 -14.25 -1.74 7.14
C LYS A 244 -13.06 -2.67 7.30
N LEU A 245 -11.87 -2.19 6.96
CA LEU A 245 -10.63 -2.98 7.03
C LEU A 245 -10.37 -3.47 8.45
N VAL A 246 -10.50 -2.61 9.46
CA VAL A 246 -10.35 -3.04 10.86
C VAL A 246 -11.41 -4.08 11.25
N GLY A 247 -12.68 -3.88 10.87
CA GLY A 247 -13.75 -4.84 11.12
C GLY A 247 -13.44 -6.24 10.57
N PHE A 248 -12.89 -6.32 9.36
CA PHE A 248 -12.58 -7.59 8.70
C PHE A 248 -11.23 -8.21 9.09
N LEU A 249 -10.23 -7.40 9.43
CA LEU A 249 -8.84 -7.88 9.56
C LEU A 249 -8.36 -7.96 11.01
N ALA A 250 -8.78 -7.04 11.89
CA ALA A 250 -8.38 -7.08 13.30
C ALA A 250 -9.10 -8.21 14.05
N PRO A 251 -8.60 -8.68 15.21
CA PRO A 251 -9.38 -9.54 16.09
C PRO A 251 -10.74 -8.88 16.41
N PRO A 252 -11.87 -9.61 16.36
CA PRO A 252 -13.20 -9.01 16.54
C PRO A 252 -13.32 -8.17 17.82
N GLN A 253 -12.79 -8.66 18.94
CA GLN A 253 -12.81 -7.95 20.22
C GLN A 253 -11.98 -6.65 20.21
N ASP A 254 -10.91 -6.59 19.41
CA ASP A 254 -10.12 -5.37 19.24
C ASP A 254 -10.88 -4.33 18.41
N ALA A 255 -11.53 -4.75 17.33
CA ALA A 255 -12.40 -3.89 16.53
C ALA A 255 -13.57 -3.33 17.36
N LEU A 256 -14.25 -4.18 18.14
CA LEU A 256 -15.32 -3.77 19.06
C LEU A 256 -14.83 -2.80 20.14
N ARG A 257 -13.58 -2.99 20.64
CA ARG A 257 -12.96 -2.08 21.61
C ARG A 257 -12.60 -0.73 20.97
N ARG A 258 -12.07 -0.73 19.76
CA ARG A 258 -11.66 0.49 19.03
C ARG A 258 -12.85 1.34 18.59
N TYR A 259 -13.92 0.71 18.11
CA TYR A 259 -15.07 1.40 17.52
C TYR A 259 -16.28 1.45 18.46
N ARG A 260 -16.16 2.20 19.55
CA ARG A 260 -17.27 2.41 20.51
C ARG A 260 -18.20 3.59 20.17
N GLY A 261 -17.80 4.41 19.19
CA GLY A 261 -18.55 5.60 18.76
C GLY A 261 -19.91 5.27 18.14
N LYS A 262 -20.79 6.27 18.08
CA LYS A 262 -22.12 6.16 17.44
C LYS A 262 -22.13 6.63 15.98
N ASP A 263 -21.02 7.19 15.50
CA ASP A 263 -20.87 7.59 14.11
C ASP A 263 -20.99 6.38 13.16
N PHE A 264 -21.23 6.68 11.90
CA PHE A 264 -21.43 5.67 10.87
C PHE A 264 -20.26 4.68 10.79
N ALA A 265 -19.01 5.16 10.77
CA ALA A 265 -17.83 4.31 10.61
C ALA A 265 -17.68 3.35 11.80
N ALA A 266 -17.91 3.85 13.03
CA ALA A 266 -17.87 2.99 14.22
C ALA A 266 -18.97 1.94 14.26
N ARG A 267 -20.18 2.25 13.80
CA ARG A 267 -21.25 1.24 13.65
C ARG A 267 -20.92 0.25 12.53
N TYR A 268 -20.38 0.71 11.42
CA TYR A 268 -19.99 -0.13 10.29
C TYR A 268 -18.91 -1.16 10.66
N ALA A 269 -17.81 -0.73 11.31
CA ALA A 269 -16.79 -1.63 11.84
C ALA A 269 -17.37 -2.66 12.83
N ARG A 270 -18.25 -2.21 13.73
CA ARG A 270 -18.89 -3.10 14.71
C ARG A 270 -19.81 -4.12 14.06
N ALA A 271 -20.57 -3.77 13.04
CA ALA A 271 -21.44 -4.72 12.34
C ALA A 271 -20.61 -5.88 11.78
N ILE A 272 -19.47 -5.56 11.16
CA ILE A 272 -18.53 -6.55 10.62
C ILE A 272 -17.89 -7.37 11.75
N ALA A 273 -17.42 -6.72 12.82
CA ALA A 273 -16.79 -7.40 13.94
C ALA A 273 -17.77 -8.34 14.67
N LEU A 274 -19.03 -7.92 14.88
CA LEU A 274 -20.08 -8.72 15.50
C LEU A 274 -20.40 -9.96 14.67
N TYR A 275 -20.45 -9.82 13.34
CA TYR A 275 -20.63 -10.96 12.44
C TYR A 275 -19.51 -12.00 12.62
N ARG A 276 -18.25 -11.52 12.63
CA ARG A 276 -17.06 -12.37 12.85
C ARG A 276 -16.97 -12.95 14.27
N ASP A 277 -17.58 -12.30 15.24
CA ASP A 277 -17.73 -12.76 16.63
C ASP A 277 -18.93 -13.71 16.82
N LEU A 278 -19.57 -14.16 15.73
CA LEU A 278 -20.75 -15.04 15.69
C LEU A 278 -22.01 -14.45 16.34
N ARG A 279 -22.05 -13.12 16.53
CA ARG A 279 -23.19 -12.38 17.09
C ARG A 279 -24.06 -11.85 15.96
N PHE A 280 -24.59 -12.78 15.17
CA PHE A 280 -25.29 -12.51 13.91
C PHE A 280 -26.47 -11.55 14.07
N ASP A 281 -27.37 -11.80 15.03
CA ASP A 281 -28.56 -10.96 15.22
C ASP A 281 -28.20 -9.51 15.59
N GLU A 282 -27.13 -9.32 16.36
CA GLU A 282 -26.62 -7.99 16.70
C GLU A 282 -25.99 -7.28 15.50
N SER A 283 -25.25 -8.02 14.67
CA SER A 283 -24.70 -7.51 13.40
C SER A 283 -25.81 -7.07 12.46
N MET A 284 -26.83 -7.90 12.26
CA MET A 284 -27.93 -7.63 11.33
C MET A 284 -28.77 -6.45 11.78
N ARG A 285 -29.09 -6.33 13.08
CA ARG A 285 -29.76 -5.13 13.61
C ARG A 285 -28.98 -3.85 13.31
N LEU A 286 -27.65 -3.91 13.46
CA LEU A 286 -26.81 -2.74 13.20
C LEU A 286 -26.74 -2.38 11.71
N LEU A 287 -26.73 -3.38 10.81
CA LEU A 287 -26.83 -3.15 9.38
C LEU A 287 -28.20 -2.58 8.98
N ASP A 288 -29.29 -3.02 9.62
CA ASP A 288 -30.63 -2.47 9.40
C ASP A 288 -30.72 -1.00 9.82
N GLU A 289 -30.14 -0.65 10.97
CA GLU A 289 -30.04 0.75 11.41
C GLU A 289 -29.22 1.60 10.42
N LEU A 290 -28.10 1.07 9.90
CA LEU A 290 -27.27 1.77 8.92
C LEU A 290 -28.00 1.94 7.58
N LEU A 291 -28.73 0.93 7.12
CA LEU A 291 -29.55 0.99 5.91
C LEU A 291 -30.73 1.96 6.05
N ALA A 292 -31.33 2.04 7.23
CA ALA A 292 -32.39 3.02 7.50
C ALA A 292 -31.88 4.47 7.43
N GLU A 293 -30.62 4.71 7.85
CA GLU A 293 -29.96 6.01 7.73
C GLU A 293 -29.48 6.31 6.31
N ARG A 294 -29.01 5.29 5.58
CA ARG A 294 -28.47 5.40 4.21
C ARG A 294 -29.10 4.35 3.29
N PRO A 295 -30.35 4.55 2.86
CA PRO A 295 -31.11 3.55 2.11
C PRO A 295 -30.62 3.37 0.66
N GLU A 296 -29.69 4.21 0.21
CA GLU A 296 -29.13 4.19 -1.14
C GLU A 296 -27.68 3.70 -1.18
N ASP A 297 -27.18 3.15 -0.08
CA ASP A 297 -25.79 2.75 0.07
C ASP A 297 -25.55 1.31 -0.43
N PRO A 298 -24.96 1.12 -1.63
CA PRO A 298 -24.82 -0.19 -2.24
C PRO A 298 -23.98 -1.15 -1.39
N TYR A 299 -22.99 -0.65 -0.66
CA TYR A 299 -22.09 -1.49 0.12
C TYR A 299 -22.71 -1.99 1.43
N LEU A 300 -23.76 -1.33 1.93
CA LEU A 300 -24.55 -1.87 3.05
C LEU A 300 -25.40 -3.06 2.59
N PHE A 301 -26.01 -2.97 1.40
CA PHE A 301 -26.72 -4.08 0.79
C PHE A 301 -25.77 -5.24 0.45
N GLU A 302 -24.62 -4.95 -0.16
CA GLU A 302 -23.57 -5.94 -0.43
C GLU A 302 -23.14 -6.67 0.84
N LEU A 303 -22.81 -5.92 1.91
CA LEU A 303 -22.31 -6.50 3.16
C LEU A 303 -23.37 -7.37 3.84
N LYS A 304 -24.62 -6.89 3.88
CA LYS A 304 -25.74 -7.65 4.45
C LYS A 304 -26.02 -8.92 3.62
N GLY A 305 -25.97 -8.82 2.29
CA GLY A 305 -26.12 -9.94 1.38
C GLY A 305 -25.01 -10.98 1.56
N GLN A 306 -23.77 -10.53 1.74
CA GLN A 306 -22.62 -11.40 2.04
C GLN A 306 -22.83 -12.19 3.32
N PHE A 307 -23.23 -11.53 4.42
CA PHE A 307 -23.42 -12.19 5.71
C PHE A 307 -24.53 -13.24 5.67
N LEU A 308 -25.61 -12.97 4.93
CA LEU A 308 -26.70 -13.94 4.72
C LEU A 308 -26.24 -15.11 3.85
N PHE A 309 -25.57 -14.82 2.73
CA PHE A 309 -25.06 -15.84 1.81
C PHE A 309 -24.09 -16.81 2.51
N GLU A 310 -23.13 -16.28 3.28
CA GLU A 310 -22.15 -17.07 4.03
C GLU A 310 -22.79 -17.96 5.11
N ARG A 311 -23.98 -17.59 5.59
CA ARG A 311 -24.76 -18.38 6.55
C ARG A 311 -25.72 -19.38 5.89
N GLY A 312 -25.69 -19.50 4.56
CA GLY A 312 -26.59 -20.36 3.79
C GLY A 312 -27.99 -19.79 3.58
N GLN A 313 -28.23 -18.53 3.98
CA GLN A 313 -29.49 -17.80 3.77
C GLN A 313 -29.50 -17.18 2.37
N VAL A 314 -29.37 -18.02 1.35
CA VAL A 314 -29.15 -17.62 -0.05
C VAL A 314 -30.37 -16.88 -0.61
N ALA A 315 -31.58 -17.34 -0.28
CA ALA A 315 -32.83 -16.72 -0.73
C ALA A 315 -33.01 -15.29 -0.18
N GLU A 316 -32.54 -15.02 1.05
CA GLU A 316 -32.55 -13.66 1.60
C GLU A 316 -31.40 -12.78 1.09
N ALA A 317 -30.29 -13.38 0.64
CA ALA A 317 -29.13 -12.66 0.10
C ALA A 317 -29.36 -12.11 -1.31
N GLU A 318 -30.06 -12.87 -2.18
CA GLU A 318 -30.34 -12.51 -3.58
C GLU A 318 -30.92 -11.09 -3.75
N PRO A 319 -32.03 -10.71 -3.10
CA PRO A 319 -32.62 -9.39 -3.29
C PRO A 319 -31.70 -8.26 -2.82
N LEU A 320 -30.78 -8.50 -1.88
CA LEU A 320 -29.84 -7.49 -1.40
C LEU A 320 -28.76 -7.21 -2.46
N TYR A 321 -28.21 -8.25 -3.09
CA TYR A 321 -27.26 -8.04 -4.19
C TYR A 321 -27.91 -7.39 -5.41
N ARG A 322 -29.17 -7.72 -5.70
CA ARG A 322 -29.95 -7.04 -6.74
C ARG A 322 -30.10 -5.54 -6.44
N GLU A 323 -30.43 -5.20 -5.20
CA GLU A 323 -30.58 -3.80 -4.77
C GLU A 323 -29.23 -3.05 -4.77
N ALA A 324 -28.15 -3.70 -4.34
CA ALA A 324 -26.79 -3.15 -4.43
C ALA A 324 -26.44 -2.77 -5.87
N LEU A 325 -26.74 -3.64 -6.85
CA LEU A 325 -26.50 -3.38 -8.27
C LEU A 325 -27.45 -2.34 -8.88
N ARG A 326 -28.59 -2.06 -8.26
CA ARG A 326 -29.46 -0.95 -8.67
C ARG A 326 -28.78 0.39 -8.44
N PHE A 327 -28.06 0.53 -7.32
CA PHE A 327 -27.32 1.74 -6.96
C PHE A 327 -25.89 1.78 -7.53
N LEU A 328 -25.27 0.63 -7.74
CA LEU A 328 -23.91 0.53 -8.28
C LEU A 328 -23.82 -0.51 -9.43
N PRO A 329 -24.43 -0.22 -10.59
CA PRO A 329 -24.54 -1.18 -11.68
C PRO A 329 -23.20 -1.54 -12.31
N ASP A 330 -22.16 -0.71 -12.21
CA ASP A 330 -20.85 -0.96 -12.81
C ASP A 330 -19.91 -1.78 -11.90
N SER A 331 -20.33 -2.15 -10.68
CA SER A 331 -19.50 -2.96 -9.77
C SER A 331 -19.33 -4.40 -10.26
N ALA A 332 -18.13 -4.72 -10.75
CA ALA A 332 -17.80 -6.07 -11.20
C ALA A 332 -17.82 -7.09 -10.04
N LEU A 333 -17.37 -6.68 -8.85
CA LEU A 333 -17.28 -7.57 -7.68
C LEU A 333 -18.67 -7.91 -7.13
N ILE A 334 -19.57 -6.91 -7.02
CA ILE A 334 -20.96 -7.16 -6.60
C ILE A 334 -21.68 -8.04 -7.66
N ARG A 335 -21.41 -7.85 -8.95
CA ARG A 335 -21.96 -8.73 -10.01
C ARG A 335 -21.50 -10.18 -9.86
N VAL A 336 -20.23 -10.41 -9.53
CA VAL A 336 -19.71 -11.76 -9.28
C VAL A 336 -20.35 -12.37 -8.04
N ALA A 337 -20.48 -11.60 -6.95
CA ALA A 337 -21.17 -12.06 -5.74
C ALA A 337 -22.63 -12.43 -6.03
N PHE A 338 -23.35 -11.57 -6.77
CA PHE A 338 -24.72 -11.82 -7.18
C PHE A 338 -24.86 -13.09 -8.04
N ALA A 339 -24.00 -13.24 -9.06
CA ALA A 339 -24.00 -14.43 -9.91
C ALA A 339 -23.76 -15.71 -9.11
N ARG A 340 -22.85 -15.67 -8.11
CA ARG A 340 -22.61 -16.78 -7.20
C ARG A 340 -23.84 -17.11 -6.36
N THR A 341 -24.56 -16.10 -5.86
CA THR A 341 -25.80 -16.27 -5.12
C THR A 341 -26.88 -16.96 -5.97
N LEU A 342 -27.07 -16.53 -7.21
CA LEU A 342 -28.04 -17.15 -8.13
C LEU A 342 -27.70 -18.63 -8.42
N ILE A 343 -26.43 -18.95 -8.66
CA ILE A 343 -25.98 -20.33 -8.91
C ILE A 343 -26.25 -21.23 -7.71
N GLU A 344 -26.06 -20.72 -6.49
CA GLU A 344 -26.29 -21.51 -5.28
C GLU A 344 -27.79 -21.69 -5.00
N GLN A 345 -28.61 -20.68 -5.30
CA GLN A 345 -30.06 -20.75 -5.15
C GLN A 345 -30.69 -21.78 -6.10
N ASP A 346 -30.17 -21.94 -7.31
CA ASP A 346 -30.63 -22.96 -8.26
C ASP A 346 -30.29 -24.41 -7.81
N ARG A 347 -29.41 -24.57 -6.82
CA ARG A 347 -28.97 -25.88 -6.30
C ARG A 347 -29.71 -26.33 -5.04
N SER A 348 -30.34 -25.40 -4.32
CA SER A 348 -31.04 -25.62 -3.04
C SER A 348 -32.52 -25.94 -3.22
#